data_AF-A0A843TVS6-F1
#
_entry.id   AF-A0A843TVS6-F1
#
_cell.length_a   1.000
_cell.length_b   1.000
_cell.length_c   1.000
_cell.angle_alpha   90.00
_cell.angle_beta   90.00
_cell.angle_gamma   90.00
#
_symmetry.space_group_name_H-M   'P 1'
#
loop_
_entity.id
_entity.type
_entity.pdbx_description
1 polymer ?
#
loop_
_entity_poly.entity_id
_entity_poly.type
_entity_poly.pdbx_seq_one_letter_code
_entity_poly.pdbx_strand_id
1 'polypeptide(L)'
;MASSAASADSKPFAVLFVCLGNICRSPAAEAVFRDLVSKKCLDAHFKIDSAGTIGYHEGNRADSRMIAAARRRGIEVTSISRPIRASDFRDFDLILAMDLQNKDDILAAYQRWKVKEQLPEDAAKKVKLMCSYCKRHKETEVPDPYYGGPKGFEKVLDLLEDACSSLLNCIVSEDSHISKMALWHTEVDGNFKTSGDIQYLVEALEGDVLGWHNFFFTTLNLKLPSLASTVCLFHPNTYYVIVITS
;
A
#
# COMPACT_ATOMS: atom_id res chain seq x y z
N MET A 1 -25.94 -19.94 -26.73
CA MET A 1 -24.63 -19.28 -26.82
C MET A 1 -24.45 -18.46 -25.56
N ALA A 2 -23.65 -18.96 -24.61
CA ALA A 2 -23.40 -18.29 -23.35
C ALA A 2 -22.33 -17.21 -23.57
N SER A 3 -22.69 -15.95 -23.31
CA SER A 3 -21.75 -14.83 -23.27
C SER A 3 -21.16 -14.78 -21.86
N SER A 4 -19.87 -15.09 -21.72
CA SER A 4 -19.12 -14.96 -20.48
C SER A 4 -19.00 -13.48 -20.08
N ALA A 5 -19.63 -13.10 -18.97
CA ALA A 5 -19.34 -11.84 -18.32
C ALA A 5 -17.96 -11.94 -17.66
N ALA A 6 -16.95 -11.34 -18.28
CA ALA A 6 -15.65 -11.11 -17.66
C ALA A 6 -15.85 -10.23 -16.42
N SER A 7 -15.34 -10.67 -15.27
CA SER A 7 -15.30 -9.92 -14.03
C SER A 7 -14.50 -8.62 -14.24
N ALA A 8 -15.08 -7.48 -13.88
CA ALA A 8 -14.40 -6.19 -13.94
C ALA A 8 -13.32 -6.11 -12.85
N ASP A 9 -12.07 -6.42 -13.20
CA ASP A 9 -10.90 -6.15 -12.35
C ASP A 9 -10.79 -4.64 -12.10
N SER A 10 -11.00 -4.22 -10.85
CA SER A 10 -10.78 -2.84 -10.42
C SER A 10 -9.29 -2.51 -10.46
N LYS A 11 -8.88 -1.45 -11.19
CA LYS A 11 -7.51 -0.94 -11.24
C LYS A 11 -6.97 -0.72 -9.81
N PRO A 12 -5.69 -1.09 -9.51
CA PRO A 12 -5.07 -0.78 -8.23
C PRO A 12 -5.06 0.73 -7.93
N PHE A 13 -5.34 1.10 -6.67
CA PHE A 13 -5.26 2.47 -6.20
C PHE A 13 -3.80 2.93 -6.15
N ALA A 14 -3.48 3.99 -6.88
CA ALA A 14 -2.11 4.40 -7.12
C ALA A 14 -1.71 5.61 -6.25
N VAL A 15 -0.69 5.43 -5.40
CA VAL A 15 -0.15 6.46 -4.50
C VAL A 15 1.31 6.79 -4.87
N LEU A 16 1.60 8.07 -5.06
CA LEU A 16 2.95 8.58 -5.33
C LEU A 16 3.42 9.48 -4.19
N PHE A 17 4.56 9.15 -3.60
CA PHE A 17 5.22 9.98 -2.59
C PHE A 17 6.29 10.87 -3.21
N VAL A 18 6.28 12.18 -2.93
CA VAL A 18 7.16 13.14 -3.61
C VAL A 18 7.89 14.02 -2.61
N CYS A 19 9.23 14.03 -2.71
CA CYS A 19 10.08 14.98 -1.99
C CYS A 19 10.98 15.74 -2.98
N LEU A 20 11.96 16.51 -2.49
CA LEU A 20 12.89 17.22 -3.38
C LEU A 20 13.73 16.25 -4.25
N GLY A 21 14.64 15.50 -3.63
CA GLY A 21 15.65 14.70 -4.35
C GLY A 21 15.35 13.21 -4.52
N ASN A 22 14.23 12.71 -3.99
CA ASN A 22 13.85 11.28 -3.99
C ASN A 22 14.93 10.30 -3.51
N ILE A 23 15.68 10.70 -2.49
CA ILE A 23 16.68 9.84 -1.85
C ILE A 23 16.41 9.63 -0.36
N CYS A 24 15.54 10.42 0.28
CA CYS A 24 15.38 10.35 1.73
C CYS A 24 13.92 10.21 2.16
N ARG A 25 13.15 11.30 2.13
CA ARG A 25 11.78 11.35 2.66
C ARG A 25 10.79 10.53 1.84
N SER A 26 10.73 10.72 0.52
CA SER A 26 9.77 9.98 -0.31
C SER A 26 10.07 8.49 -0.46
N PRO A 27 11.33 8.01 -0.58
CA PRO A 27 11.63 6.58 -0.48
C PRO A 27 11.22 5.95 0.85
N ALA A 28 11.43 6.66 1.96
CA ALA A 28 10.99 6.18 3.27
C ALA A 28 9.46 6.08 3.35
N ALA A 29 8.74 7.08 2.84
CA ALA A 29 7.28 7.07 2.83
C ALA A 29 6.72 5.91 1.99
N GLU A 30 7.30 5.67 0.83
CA GLU A 30 6.97 4.52 -0.04
C GLU A 30 7.17 3.19 0.69
N ALA A 31 8.32 3.01 1.34
CA ALA A 31 8.63 1.79 2.07
C ALA A 31 7.71 1.56 3.29
N VAL A 32 7.44 2.62 4.07
CA VAL A 32 6.53 2.57 5.22
C VAL A 32 5.11 2.22 4.76
N PHE A 33 4.61 2.88 3.72
CA PHE A 33 3.27 2.63 3.22
C PHE A 33 3.13 1.21 2.63
N ARG A 34 4.15 0.75 1.88
CA ARG A 34 4.19 -0.62 1.35
C ARG A 34 4.19 -1.66 2.46
N ASP A 35 5.02 -1.49 3.49
CA ASP A 35 5.04 -2.39 4.65
C ASP A 35 3.66 -2.48 5.34
N LEU A 36 2.97 -1.36 5.51
CA LEU A 36 1.61 -1.33 6.07
C LEU A 36 0.57 -2.01 5.17
N VAL A 37 0.68 -1.85 3.85
CA VAL A 37 -0.19 -2.51 2.87
C VAL A 37 0.03 -4.02 2.88
N SER A 38 1.30 -4.47 2.88
CA SER A 38 1.66 -5.89 2.92
C SER A 38 1.23 -6.55 4.23
N LYS A 39 1.36 -5.86 5.37
CA LYS A 39 0.84 -6.33 6.67
C LYS A 39 -0.68 -6.53 6.70
N LYS A 40 -1.41 -5.92 5.78
CA LYS A 40 -2.86 -6.12 5.59
C LYS A 40 -3.19 -7.01 4.39
N CYS A 41 -2.20 -7.61 3.73
CA CYS A 41 -2.37 -8.43 2.53
C CYS A 41 -3.08 -7.71 1.37
N LEU A 42 -2.85 -6.40 1.22
CA LEU A 42 -3.54 -5.58 0.21
C LEU A 42 -2.67 -5.27 -1.02
N ASP A 43 -1.51 -5.90 -1.19
CA ASP A 43 -0.51 -5.55 -2.22
C ASP A 43 -1.08 -5.47 -3.64
N ALA A 44 -1.96 -6.40 -4.02
CA ALA A 44 -2.57 -6.45 -5.35
C ALA A 44 -3.48 -5.24 -5.65
N HIS A 45 -3.92 -4.52 -4.61
CA HIS A 45 -4.85 -3.39 -4.72
C HIS A 45 -4.16 -2.04 -4.74
N PHE A 46 -2.83 -1.99 -4.58
CA PHE A 46 -2.09 -0.74 -4.55
C PHE A 46 -0.97 -0.70 -5.58
N LYS A 47 -0.83 0.44 -6.26
CA LYS A 47 0.39 0.82 -6.97
C LYS A 47 1.10 1.87 -6.13
N ILE A 48 2.29 1.55 -5.63
CA ILE A 48 3.03 2.38 -4.68
C ILE A 48 4.38 2.75 -5.27
N ASP A 49 4.68 4.05 -5.33
CA ASP A 49 5.92 4.56 -5.90
C ASP A 49 6.38 5.85 -5.22
N SER A 50 7.62 6.28 -5.46
CA SER A 50 8.13 7.58 -5.06
C SER A 50 8.86 8.33 -6.18
N ALA A 51 8.91 9.66 -6.07
CA ALA A 51 9.58 10.54 -7.01
C ALA A 51 10.15 11.79 -6.34
N GLY A 52 10.91 12.56 -7.15
CA GLY A 52 11.59 13.80 -6.77
C GLY A 52 11.10 14.98 -7.61
N THR A 53 11.01 16.18 -7.03
CA THR A 53 10.70 17.39 -7.81
C THR A 53 11.87 17.80 -8.70
N ILE A 54 13.09 17.35 -8.39
CA ILE A 54 14.29 17.49 -9.22
C ILE A 54 14.85 16.13 -9.66
N GLY A 55 15.61 16.13 -10.75
CA GLY A 55 16.28 14.94 -11.30
C GLY A 55 17.75 14.78 -10.87
N TYR A 56 18.26 15.59 -9.92
CA TYR A 56 19.70 15.62 -9.58
C TYR A 56 20.25 14.26 -9.10
N HIS A 57 19.40 13.42 -8.51
CA HIS A 57 19.80 12.10 -8.01
C HIS A 57 19.23 10.93 -8.82
N GLU A 58 18.68 11.15 -10.02
CA GLU A 58 18.05 10.07 -10.81
C GLU A 58 18.99 8.86 -10.97
N GLY A 59 18.46 7.66 -10.71
CA GLY A 59 19.21 6.40 -10.72
C GLY A 59 19.94 6.06 -9.41
N ASN A 60 20.05 6.97 -8.46
CA ASN A 60 20.68 6.70 -7.17
C ASN A 60 19.76 5.90 -6.24
N ARG A 61 20.37 5.12 -5.36
CA ARG A 61 19.66 4.50 -4.23
C ARG A 61 19.26 5.56 -3.19
N ALA A 62 18.30 5.20 -2.34
CA ALA A 62 18.00 5.96 -1.14
C ALA A 62 19.24 6.16 -0.24
N ASP A 63 19.23 7.26 0.53
CA ASP A 63 20.25 7.67 1.48
C ASP A 63 20.49 6.56 2.49
N SER A 64 21.75 6.15 2.63
CA SER A 64 22.16 5.03 3.47
C SER A 64 21.78 5.22 4.95
N ARG A 65 21.71 6.46 5.44
CA ARG A 65 21.30 6.78 6.81
C ARG A 65 19.79 6.55 7.00
N MET A 66 18.99 6.90 6.00
CA MET A 66 17.56 6.61 6.00
C MET A 66 17.28 5.11 5.90
N ILE A 67 17.99 4.41 5.00
CA ILE A 67 17.92 2.94 4.92
C ILE A 67 18.25 2.30 6.27
N ALA A 68 19.34 2.74 6.91
CA ALA A 68 19.74 2.22 8.21
C ALA A 68 18.71 2.50 9.31
N ALA A 69 18.06 3.68 9.30
CA ALA A 69 17.00 4.02 10.23
C ALA A 69 15.74 3.17 10.03
N ALA A 70 15.24 3.07 8.80
CA ALA A 70 14.08 2.26 8.46
C ALA A 70 14.30 0.77 8.78
N ARG A 71 15.50 0.25 8.50
CA ARG A 71 15.85 -1.15 8.80
C ARG A 71 15.79 -1.47 10.29
N ARG A 72 16.11 -0.53 11.18
CA ARG A 72 15.94 -0.73 12.64
C ARG A 72 14.48 -0.95 13.04
N ARG A 73 13.54 -0.52 12.21
CA ARG A 73 12.09 -0.70 12.38
C ARG A 73 11.53 -1.89 11.58
N GLY A 74 12.40 -2.68 10.95
CA GLY A 74 12.00 -3.80 10.10
C GLY A 74 11.51 -3.39 8.70
N ILE A 75 11.72 -2.14 8.30
CA ILE A 75 11.23 -1.60 7.02
C ILE A 75 12.38 -1.57 6.00
N GLU A 76 12.15 -2.16 4.83
CA GLU A 76 13.14 -2.18 3.75
C GLU A 76 12.88 -1.06 2.73
N VAL A 77 13.86 -0.15 2.58
CA VAL A 77 13.83 0.93 1.59
C VAL A 77 14.64 0.54 0.36
N THR A 78 13.95 0.23 -0.74
CA THR A 78 14.55 -0.28 -1.99
C THR A 78 14.44 0.69 -3.17
N SER A 79 13.80 1.85 -2.98
CA SER A 79 13.53 2.82 -4.05
C SER A 79 14.80 3.29 -4.77
N ILE A 80 14.66 3.47 -6.08
CA ILE A 80 15.65 4.12 -6.94
C ILE A 80 15.10 5.49 -7.33
N SER A 81 15.92 6.52 -7.10
CA SER A 81 15.54 7.90 -7.32
C SER A 81 15.12 8.14 -8.77
N ARG A 82 14.00 8.83 -8.97
CA ARG A 82 13.53 9.33 -10.26
C ARG A 82 12.87 10.71 -10.10
N PRO A 83 12.93 11.58 -11.12
CA PRO A 83 12.12 12.79 -11.13
C PRO A 83 10.64 12.44 -11.34
N ILE A 84 9.76 13.31 -10.87
CA ILE A 84 8.35 13.33 -11.26
C ILE A 84 8.23 13.63 -12.76
N ARG A 85 7.24 13.04 -13.42
CA ARG A 85 7.00 13.14 -14.86
C ARG A 85 5.54 13.51 -15.14
N ALA A 86 5.25 14.01 -16.35
CA ALA A 86 3.89 14.36 -16.75
C ALA A 86 2.92 13.18 -16.64
N SER A 87 3.38 11.95 -16.92
CA SER A 87 2.60 10.72 -16.77
C SER A 87 2.14 10.45 -15.34
N ASP A 88 2.88 10.91 -14.33
CA ASP A 88 2.50 10.70 -12.92
C ASP A 88 1.14 11.39 -12.61
N PHE A 89 0.84 12.49 -13.30
CA PHE A 89 -0.45 13.17 -13.20
C PHE A 89 -1.59 12.44 -13.91
N ARG A 90 -1.32 11.40 -14.69
CA ARG A 90 -2.33 10.49 -15.26
C ARG A 90 -2.43 9.18 -14.48
N ASP A 91 -1.29 8.67 -14.04
CA ASP A 91 -1.20 7.29 -13.55
C ASP A 91 -1.59 7.13 -12.08
N PHE A 92 -1.35 8.16 -11.26
CA PHE A 92 -1.56 8.11 -9.81
C PHE A 92 -2.87 8.76 -9.38
N ASP A 93 -3.57 8.15 -8.44
CA ASP A 93 -4.83 8.65 -7.90
C ASP A 93 -4.58 9.66 -6.76
N LEU A 94 -3.43 9.55 -6.10
CA LEU A 94 -2.98 10.44 -5.02
C LEU A 94 -1.48 10.76 -5.12
N ILE A 95 -1.13 12.04 -4.98
CA ILE A 95 0.26 12.51 -4.97
C ILE A 95 0.52 13.24 -3.64
N LEU A 96 1.48 12.75 -2.86
CA LEU A 96 1.77 13.19 -1.50
C LEU A 96 3.10 13.92 -1.41
N ALA A 97 3.04 15.23 -1.26
CA ALA A 97 4.20 16.10 -1.06
C ALA A 97 4.69 16.03 0.39
N MET A 98 6.00 15.94 0.58
CA MET A 98 6.60 15.89 1.93
C MET A 98 6.55 17.23 2.65
N ASP A 99 6.66 18.34 1.93
CA ASP A 99 6.60 19.70 2.45
C ASP A 99 5.85 20.64 1.49
N LEU A 100 5.60 21.89 1.90
CA LEU A 100 4.91 22.91 1.11
C LEU A 100 5.68 23.26 -0.15
N GLN A 101 7.01 23.36 -0.08
CA GLN A 101 7.82 23.65 -1.25
C GLN A 101 7.68 22.56 -2.32
N ASN A 102 7.69 21.29 -1.92
CA ASN A 102 7.47 20.16 -2.81
C ASN A 102 6.07 20.22 -3.42
N LYS A 103 5.04 20.59 -2.64
CA LYS A 103 3.69 20.79 -3.17
C LYS A 103 3.66 21.87 -4.25
N ASP A 104 4.27 23.02 -3.98
CA ASP A 104 4.31 24.13 -4.92
C ASP A 104 5.09 23.76 -6.19
N ASP A 105 6.21 23.05 -6.06
CA ASP A 105 7.01 22.56 -7.18
C ASP A 105 6.23 21.57 -8.06
N ILE A 106 5.49 20.64 -7.45
CA ILE A 106 4.62 19.67 -8.16
C ILE A 106 3.53 20.41 -8.92
N LEU A 107 2.86 21.37 -8.28
CA LEU A 107 1.80 22.15 -8.92
C LEU A 107 2.35 23.02 -10.06
N ALA A 108 3.52 23.62 -9.88
CA ALA A 108 4.20 24.37 -10.93
C ALA A 108 4.60 23.45 -12.11
N ALA A 109 5.08 22.24 -11.83
CA ALA A 109 5.37 21.24 -12.86
C ALA A 109 4.11 20.83 -13.64
N TYR A 110 3.01 20.58 -12.93
CA TYR A 110 1.70 20.31 -13.53
C TYR A 110 1.28 21.43 -14.50
N GLN A 111 1.33 22.70 -14.07
CA GLN A 111 0.97 23.83 -14.93
C GLN A 111 1.84 23.92 -16.19
N ARG A 112 3.15 23.68 -16.06
CA ARG A 112 4.08 23.67 -17.21
C ARG A 112 3.76 22.55 -18.21
N TRP A 113 3.43 21.36 -17.74
CA TRP A 113 3.13 20.22 -18.61
C TRP A 113 1.73 20.25 -19.20
N LYS A 114 0.75 20.78 -18.47
CA LYS A 114 -0.64 20.91 -18.94
C LYS A 114 -0.75 21.75 -20.22
N VAL A 115 0.16 22.71 -20.42
CA VAL A 115 0.22 23.52 -21.67
C VAL A 115 0.76 22.72 -22.86
N LYS A 116 1.48 21.62 -22.63
CA LYS A 116 2.19 20.84 -23.66
C LYS A 116 1.55 19.48 -23.96
N GLU A 117 0.88 18.89 -22.97
CA GLU A 117 0.27 17.56 -23.05
C GLU A 117 -1.13 17.56 -22.43
N GLN A 118 -1.99 16.66 -22.92
CA GLN A 118 -3.29 16.44 -22.29
C GLN A 118 -3.09 15.79 -20.91
N LEU A 119 -3.39 16.54 -19.85
CA LEU A 119 -3.41 16.07 -18.47
C LEU A 119 -4.82 16.21 -17.88
N PRO A 120 -5.19 15.40 -16.87
CA PRO A 120 -6.49 15.51 -16.22
C PRO A 120 -6.65 16.87 -15.55
N GLU A 121 -7.75 17.58 -15.82
CA GLU A 121 -8.01 18.93 -15.33
C GLU A 121 -7.94 19.05 -13.80
N ASP A 122 -8.39 18.00 -13.12
CA ASP A 122 -8.45 17.85 -11.67
C ASP A 122 -7.18 17.24 -11.06
N ALA A 123 -6.12 16.98 -11.84
CA ALA A 123 -4.88 16.40 -11.34
C ALA A 123 -4.20 17.23 -10.24
N ALA A 124 -4.49 18.53 -10.14
CA ALA A 124 -4.04 19.37 -9.02
C ALA A 124 -4.73 19.01 -7.69
N LYS A 125 -5.98 18.53 -7.72
CA LYS A 125 -6.77 18.21 -6.51
C LYS A 125 -6.27 16.97 -5.78
N LYS A 126 -5.62 16.06 -6.49
CA LYS A 126 -4.96 14.88 -5.90
C LYS A 126 -3.60 15.18 -5.28
N VAL A 127 -3.07 16.41 -5.38
CA VAL A 127 -1.82 16.79 -4.72
C VAL A 127 -2.10 17.26 -3.30
N LYS A 128 -1.68 16.47 -2.30
CA LYS A 128 -1.88 16.76 -0.87
C LYS A 128 -0.55 16.73 -0.12
N LEU A 129 -0.54 17.26 1.10
CA LEU A 129 0.63 17.16 1.99
C LEU A 129 0.59 15.80 2.71
N MET A 130 1.74 15.16 2.88
CA MET A 130 1.83 13.91 3.63
C MET A 130 1.29 14.08 5.06
N CYS A 131 1.70 15.16 5.72
CA CYS A 131 1.29 15.45 7.09
C CYS A 131 -0.19 15.85 7.25
N SER A 132 -0.95 16.08 6.16
CA SER A 132 -2.41 16.22 6.30
C SER A 132 -3.10 14.93 6.75
N TYR A 133 -2.38 13.80 6.70
CA TYR A 133 -2.85 12.51 7.19
C TYR A 133 -2.32 12.17 8.59
N CYS A 134 -1.46 12.99 9.21
CA CYS A 134 -1.03 12.77 10.60
C CYS A 134 -2.23 12.85 11.55
N LYS A 135 -2.29 11.93 12.53
CA LYS A 135 -3.32 11.93 13.59
C LYS A 135 -2.72 12.10 14.98
N ARG A 136 -1.52 11.54 15.21
CA ARG A 136 -0.80 11.62 16.49
C ARG A 136 0.15 12.83 16.52
N HIS A 137 0.62 13.26 15.36
CA HIS A 137 1.55 14.36 15.19
C HIS A 137 0.86 15.64 14.69
N LYS A 138 1.39 16.81 15.09
CA LYS A 138 0.80 18.14 14.78
C LYS A 138 1.58 18.89 13.71
N GLU A 139 2.72 18.36 13.30
CA GLU A 139 3.57 18.90 12.25
C GLU A 139 2.80 18.97 10.93
N THR A 140 3.01 20.05 10.19
CA THR A 140 2.35 20.29 8.90
C THR A 140 3.17 19.79 7.71
N GLU A 141 4.43 19.44 7.95
CA GLU A 141 5.42 19.06 6.94
C GLU A 141 6.36 17.99 7.50
N VAL A 142 6.89 17.14 6.62
CA VAL A 142 7.95 16.18 6.93
C VAL A 142 9.29 16.89 6.77
N PRO A 143 10.00 17.16 7.88
CA PRO A 143 11.21 17.98 7.85
C PRO A 143 12.32 17.28 7.07
N ASP A 144 13.17 18.04 6.38
CA ASP A 144 14.34 17.48 5.74
C ASP A 144 15.36 17.00 6.80
N PRO A 145 15.68 15.70 6.86
CA PRO A 145 16.53 15.16 7.91
C PRO A 145 18.02 15.44 7.66
N TYR A 146 18.40 15.96 6.48
CA TYR A 146 19.79 16.05 6.04
C TYR A 146 20.69 16.83 7.02
N TYR A 147 20.13 17.83 7.71
CA TYR A 147 20.84 18.68 8.67
C TYR A 147 20.59 18.30 10.15
N GLY A 148 19.72 17.32 10.42
CA GLY A 148 19.25 16.98 11.78
C GLY A 148 20.02 15.87 12.51
N GLY A 149 21.07 15.33 11.91
CA GLY A 149 21.78 14.16 12.43
C GLY A 149 20.89 12.91 12.54
N PRO A 150 21.30 11.87 13.30
CA PRO A 150 20.55 10.61 13.40
C PRO A 150 19.10 10.76 13.88
N LYS A 151 18.85 11.72 14.79
CA LYS A 151 17.50 11.98 15.33
C LYS A 151 16.53 12.54 14.28
N GLY A 152 17.05 13.24 13.27
CA GLY A 152 16.23 13.75 12.17
C GLY A 152 15.56 12.62 11.36
N PHE A 153 16.30 11.53 11.11
CA PHE A 153 15.77 10.37 10.37
C PHE A 153 14.67 9.65 11.16
N GLU A 154 14.85 9.48 12.47
CA GLU A 154 13.82 8.88 13.33
C GLU A 154 12.56 9.74 13.36
N LYS A 155 12.70 11.07 13.49
CA LYS A 155 11.55 11.98 13.47
C LYS A 155 10.78 11.91 12.15
N VAL A 156 11.46 11.79 11.03
CA VAL A 156 10.82 11.59 9.72
C VAL A 156 10.01 10.28 9.72
N LEU A 157 10.59 9.17 10.15
CA LEU A 157 9.90 7.89 10.20
C LEU A 157 8.69 7.90 11.15
N ASP A 158 8.77 8.60 12.29
CA ASP A 158 7.63 8.75 13.22
C ASP A 158 6.43 9.45 12.56
N LEU A 159 6.70 10.51 11.79
CA LEU A 159 5.66 11.23 11.05
C LEU A 159 5.09 10.36 9.92
N LEU A 160 5.94 9.65 9.20
CA LEU A 160 5.54 8.79 8.08
C LEU A 160 4.69 7.60 8.55
N GLU A 161 5.03 6.96 9.65
CA GLU A 161 4.24 5.85 10.20
C GLU A 161 2.85 6.29 10.66
N ASP A 162 2.76 7.46 11.30
CA ASP A 162 1.47 8.05 11.68
C ASP A 162 0.61 8.38 10.46
N ALA A 163 1.19 9.14 9.53
CA ALA A 163 0.48 9.59 8.34
C ALA A 163 0.10 8.45 7.40
N CYS A 164 1.00 7.49 7.14
CA CYS A 164 0.73 6.33 6.26
C CYS A 164 -0.33 5.39 6.86
N SER A 165 -0.32 5.18 8.18
CA SER A 165 -1.34 4.37 8.85
C SER A 165 -2.74 4.99 8.72
N SER A 166 -2.85 6.29 8.97
CA SER A 166 -4.12 7.01 8.79
C SER A 166 -4.55 7.04 7.33
N LEU A 167 -3.62 7.31 6.41
CA LEU A 167 -3.86 7.30 4.96
C LEU A 167 -4.45 5.98 4.48
N LEU A 168 -3.81 4.85 4.83
CA LEU A 168 -4.28 3.53 4.44
C LEU A 168 -5.70 3.28 4.95
N ASN A 169 -5.99 3.63 6.20
CA ASN A 169 -7.33 3.48 6.75
C ASN A 169 -8.36 4.35 6.02
N CYS A 170 -8.02 5.59 5.66
CA CYS A 170 -8.90 6.45 4.85
C CYS A 170 -9.20 5.82 3.48
N ILE A 171 -8.16 5.37 2.76
CA ILE A 171 -8.34 4.75 1.43
C ILE A 171 -9.20 3.48 1.53
N VAL A 172 -8.89 2.60 2.49
CA VAL A 172 -9.66 1.37 2.71
C VAL A 172 -11.12 1.70 3.02
N SER A 173 -11.40 2.73 3.84
CA SER A 173 -12.78 3.09 4.22
C SER A 173 -13.59 3.76 3.12
N GLU A 174 -12.94 4.47 2.19
CA GLU A 174 -13.60 5.17 1.09
C GLU A 174 -13.85 4.24 -0.11
N ASP A 175 -13.03 3.22 -0.29
CA ASP A 175 -13.15 2.25 -1.37
C ASP A 175 -13.95 1.02 -0.93
N SER A 176 -15.19 0.91 -1.40
CA SER A 176 -16.10 -0.19 -1.06
C SER A 176 -15.59 -1.59 -1.49
N HIS A 177 -14.74 -1.68 -2.51
CA HIS A 177 -14.13 -2.93 -2.95
C HIS A 177 -12.99 -3.35 -2.01
N ILE A 178 -12.10 -2.41 -1.68
CA ILE A 178 -10.99 -2.66 -0.74
C ILE A 178 -11.52 -2.88 0.68
N SER A 179 -12.54 -2.13 1.10
CA SER A 179 -13.24 -2.29 2.39
C SER A 179 -13.75 -3.71 2.60
N LYS A 180 -14.47 -4.28 1.62
CA LYS A 180 -15.00 -5.64 1.73
C LYS A 180 -13.88 -6.64 1.94
N MET A 181 -12.84 -6.62 1.10
CA MET A 181 -11.71 -7.54 1.19
C MET A 181 -10.92 -7.41 2.50
N ALA A 182 -10.71 -6.18 2.99
CA ALA A 182 -10.08 -5.94 4.29
C ALA A 182 -10.87 -6.53 5.47
N LEU A 183 -12.21 -6.49 5.40
CA LEU A 183 -13.09 -7.11 6.40
C LEU A 183 -13.01 -8.64 6.35
N TRP A 184 -13.04 -9.25 5.16
CA TRP A 184 -12.87 -10.70 4.99
C TRP A 184 -11.57 -11.20 5.64
N HIS A 185 -10.44 -10.51 5.44
CA HIS A 185 -9.18 -10.91 6.07
C HIS A 185 -9.18 -10.75 7.59
N THR A 186 -9.86 -9.72 8.12
CA THR A 186 -9.96 -9.49 9.57
C THR A 186 -10.83 -10.55 10.27
N GLU A 187 -11.86 -11.07 9.58
CA GLU A 187 -12.73 -12.14 10.10
C GLU A 187 -12.07 -13.52 10.08
N VAL A 188 -11.16 -13.77 9.12
CA VAL A 188 -10.42 -15.03 9.03
C VAL A 188 -9.33 -15.16 10.11
N ASP A 189 -8.88 -14.04 10.70
CA ASP A 189 -8.01 -14.01 11.88
C ASP A 189 -8.75 -14.32 13.21
N GLY A 190 -10.05 -14.60 13.14
CA GLY A 190 -10.85 -15.10 14.26
C GLY A 190 -10.38 -16.49 14.73
N ASN A 191 -10.21 -16.65 16.05
CA ASN A 191 -9.78 -17.91 16.67
C ASN A 191 -10.96 -18.91 16.66
N PHE A 192 -11.15 -19.64 15.55
CA PHE A 192 -12.24 -20.61 15.39
C PHE A 192 -11.94 -21.88 16.20
N LYS A 193 -12.77 -22.16 17.21
CA LYS A 193 -12.52 -23.20 18.22
C LYS A 193 -13.38 -24.45 18.08
N THR A 194 -14.37 -24.48 17.18
CA THR A 194 -15.29 -25.63 17.09
C THR A 194 -15.57 -26.08 15.65
N SER A 195 -15.94 -27.37 15.48
CA SER A 195 -16.33 -27.95 14.19
C SER A 195 -17.58 -27.31 13.57
N GLY A 196 -18.43 -26.70 14.40
CA GLY A 196 -19.64 -26.02 13.95
C GLY A 196 -19.33 -24.69 13.23
N ASP A 197 -18.26 -24.01 13.66
CA ASP A 197 -17.81 -22.75 13.05
C ASP A 197 -17.26 -22.98 11.64
N ILE A 198 -16.69 -24.17 11.39
CA ILE A 198 -16.16 -24.59 10.08
C ILE A 198 -17.29 -24.97 9.11
N GLN A 199 -18.38 -25.58 9.60
CA GLN A 199 -19.55 -25.91 8.79
C GLN A 199 -20.24 -24.65 8.24
N TYR A 200 -20.30 -23.59 9.07
CA TYR A 200 -20.85 -22.29 8.68
C TYR A 200 -20.03 -21.62 7.57
N LEU A 201 -18.70 -21.77 7.60
CA LEU A 201 -17.82 -21.31 6.52
C LEU A 201 -18.09 -22.06 5.20
N VAL A 202 -18.30 -23.37 5.25
CA VAL A 202 -18.60 -24.18 4.05
C VAL A 202 -19.98 -23.83 3.46
N GLU A 203 -20.99 -23.66 4.30
CA GLU A 203 -22.33 -23.26 3.85
C GLU A 203 -22.37 -21.80 3.35
N ALA A 204 -21.59 -20.90 3.95
CA ALA A 204 -21.42 -19.53 3.47
C ALA A 204 -20.65 -19.47 2.13
N LEU A 205 -19.71 -20.39 1.90
CA LEU A 205 -19.00 -20.55 0.61
C LEU A 205 -19.89 -21.18 -0.48
N GLU A 206 -20.88 -22.00 -0.13
CA GLU A 206 -21.85 -22.56 -1.07
C GLU A 206 -23.04 -21.62 -1.36
N GLY A 207 -23.38 -20.73 -0.43
CA GLY A 207 -24.55 -19.86 -0.48
C GLY A 207 -24.42 -18.62 -1.36
N ASP A 208 -23.21 -18.11 -1.59
CA ASP A 208 -23.00 -16.89 -2.39
C ASP A 208 -21.95 -17.09 -3.49
N VAL A 209 -22.42 -16.87 -4.73
CA VAL A 209 -21.69 -16.72 -6.00
C VAL A 209 -21.50 -18.00 -6.83
N LEU A 210 -22.45 -18.17 -7.75
CA LEU A 210 -22.30 -18.88 -9.03
C LEU A 210 -21.02 -18.42 -9.76
N GLY A 211 -19.91 -19.14 -9.60
CA GLY A 211 -18.67 -18.81 -10.31
C GLY A 211 -17.41 -19.61 -9.97
N TRP A 212 -17.47 -20.58 -9.06
CA TRP A 212 -16.29 -21.27 -8.55
C TRP A 212 -16.28 -22.76 -8.96
N HIS A 213 -16.02 -23.04 -10.24
CA HIS A 213 -16.01 -24.42 -10.76
C HIS A 213 -14.67 -25.17 -10.69
N ASN A 214 -13.61 -24.59 -10.10
CA ASN A 214 -12.28 -25.21 -10.08
C ASN A 214 -11.58 -25.12 -8.71
N PHE A 215 -12.27 -25.48 -7.62
CA PHE A 215 -11.58 -25.83 -6.38
C PHE A 215 -11.23 -27.32 -6.38
N PHE A 216 -9.95 -27.63 -6.21
CA PHE A 216 -9.52 -28.97 -5.81
C PHE A 216 -9.34 -28.97 -4.30
N PHE A 217 -10.27 -29.63 -3.60
CA PHE A 217 -10.09 -29.96 -2.20
C PHE A 217 -9.09 -31.12 -2.10
N THR A 218 -7.91 -30.87 -1.54
CA THR A 218 -6.99 -31.96 -1.18
C THR A 218 -6.69 -31.85 0.30
N THR A 219 -7.21 -32.79 1.09
CA THR A 219 -6.81 -32.98 2.49
C THR A 219 -5.40 -33.53 2.50
N LEU A 220 -4.40 -32.67 2.75
CA LEU A 220 -3.04 -33.12 2.98
C LEU A 220 -2.91 -33.55 4.45
N ASN A 221 -2.81 -34.86 4.70
CA ASN A 221 -2.37 -35.39 5.99
C ASN A 221 -0.88 -35.10 6.18
N LEU A 222 -0.55 -33.86 6.51
CA LEU A 222 0.78 -33.50 6.97
C LEU A 222 0.94 -34.07 8.39
N LYS A 223 1.87 -35.02 8.57
CA LYS A 223 2.26 -35.52 9.89
C LYS A 223 3.00 -34.39 10.65
N LEU A 224 2.24 -33.50 11.28
CA LEU A 224 2.74 -32.55 12.27
C LEU A 224 2.64 -33.18 13.67
N PRO A 225 3.51 -32.82 14.64
CA PRO A 225 3.67 -33.56 15.91
C PRO A 225 2.56 -33.37 16.96
N SER A 226 1.40 -32.82 16.62
CA SER A 226 0.26 -32.67 17.52
C SER A 226 -1.04 -32.62 16.72
N LEU A 227 -2.18 -32.94 17.36
CA LEU A 227 -3.55 -33.04 16.81
C LEU A 227 -4.03 -31.76 16.10
N ALA A 228 -3.46 -31.42 14.96
CA ALA A 228 -3.86 -30.32 14.11
C ALA A 228 -4.23 -30.87 12.72
N SER A 229 -5.42 -30.53 12.25
CA SER A 229 -5.82 -30.79 10.86
C SER A 229 -5.47 -29.56 10.04
N THR A 230 -4.69 -29.73 8.96
CA THR A 230 -4.35 -28.60 8.07
C THR A 230 -5.23 -28.68 6.82
N VAL A 231 -5.97 -27.61 6.54
CA VAL A 231 -6.76 -27.47 5.31
C VAL A 231 -6.09 -26.40 4.45
N CYS A 232 -5.62 -26.77 3.27
CA CYS A 232 -5.05 -25.84 2.31
C CYS A 232 -6.07 -25.52 1.24
N LEU A 233 -6.37 -24.24 1.03
CA LEU A 233 -7.20 -23.75 -0.07
C LEU A 233 -6.28 -23.17 -1.15
N PHE A 234 -6.41 -23.69 -2.36
CA PHE A 234 -5.59 -23.29 -3.51
C PHE A 234 -6.41 -22.43 -4.46
N HIS A 235 -5.98 -21.19 -4.67
CA HIS A 235 -6.44 -20.31 -5.73
C HIS A 235 -5.30 -20.12 -6.76
N PRO A 236 -5.56 -19.94 -8.07
CA PRO A 236 -4.51 -19.87 -9.10
C PRO A 236 -3.43 -18.80 -8.85
N ASN A 237 -3.74 -17.76 -8.08
CA ASN A 237 -2.85 -16.64 -7.79
C ASN A 237 -2.49 -16.48 -6.29
N THR A 238 -3.05 -17.31 -5.40
CA THR A 238 -2.86 -17.17 -3.94
C THR A 238 -2.94 -18.53 -3.23
N TYR A 239 -2.06 -18.74 -2.25
CA TYR A 239 -2.06 -19.93 -1.40
C TYR A 239 -2.58 -19.58 -0.01
N TYR A 240 -3.60 -20.29 0.47
CA TYR A 240 -4.06 -20.17 1.85
C TYR A 240 -3.79 -21.49 2.58
N VAL A 241 -3.05 -21.40 3.70
CA VAL A 241 -2.84 -22.54 4.61
C VAL A 241 -3.62 -22.25 5.88
N ILE A 242 -4.72 -22.97 6.08
CA ILE A 242 -5.51 -22.90 7.30
C ILE A 242 -5.04 -24.02 8.22
N VAL A 243 -4.40 -23.64 9.33
CA VAL A 243 -3.98 -24.59 10.37
C VAL A 243 -5.06 -24.62 11.44
N ILE A 244 -5.79 -25.72 11.53
CA ILE A 244 -6.82 -25.92 12.55
C ILE A 244 -6.17 -26.67 13.72
N THR A 245 -5.95 -25.98 14.83
CA THR A 245 -5.51 -26.60 16.09
C THR A 245 -6.73 -26.93 16.95
N SER A 246 -6.82 -28.17 17.46
CA SER A 246 -7.85 -28.57 18.43
C SER A 246 -7.70 -27.85 19.77
#